data_AF-A0AAU5CZB8-F1
#
_entry.id   AF-A0AAU5CZB8-F1
#
_cell.length_a   1.000
_cell.length_b   1.000
_cell.length_c   1.000
_cell.angle_alpha   90.00
_cell.angle_beta   90.00
_cell.angle_gamma   90.00
#
_symmetry.space_group_name_H-M   'P 1'
#
loop_
_entity.id
_entity.type
_entity.pdbx_description
1 polymer ?
#
loop_
_entity_poly.entity_id
_entity_poly.type
_entity_poly.pdbx_seq_one_letter_code
_entity_poly.pdbx_strand_id
1 'polypeptide(L)'
;MRPITGWLLAGTVGLGASGCATVGERAVAAEAAARSFERALTASDSVRVCDALAPATREELEADAPCGPALDALRLPSETGPVERVDVYGSQARVVFEHDSVFLASFPNGWRVTAAGCTPRSGRPYRCELKGD
;
A
#
# COMPACT_ATOMS: atom_id res chain seq x y z
N MET A 1 -3.95 16.85 -65.41
CA MET A 1 -4.88 17.70 -64.63
C MET A 1 -5.34 16.89 -63.42
N ARG A 2 -5.07 17.36 -62.19
CA ARG A 2 -5.41 16.69 -60.92
C ARG A 2 -6.78 17.16 -60.43
N PRO A 3 -7.57 16.28 -59.79
CA PRO A 3 -8.26 16.65 -58.55
C PRO A 3 -7.89 15.64 -57.45
N ILE A 4 -6.99 15.95 -56.53
CA ILE A 4 -7.25 16.48 -55.17
C ILE A 4 -8.28 15.62 -54.41
N THR A 5 -7.85 14.45 -53.92
CA THR A 5 -8.58 13.69 -52.92
C THR A 5 -8.18 14.23 -51.54
N GLY A 6 -8.99 15.14 -51.01
CA GLY A 6 -8.86 15.67 -49.65
C GLY A 6 -9.18 14.58 -48.63
N TRP A 7 -8.15 14.10 -47.94
CA TRP A 7 -8.33 13.25 -46.76
C TRP A 7 -8.53 14.16 -45.55
N LEU A 8 -9.78 14.22 -45.09
CA LEU A 8 -10.15 14.80 -43.79
C LEU A 8 -9.43 14.01 -42.70
N LEU A 9 -8.39 14.61 -42.11
CA LEU A 9 -7.81 14.13 -40.85
C LEU A 9 -8.85 14.37 -39.75
N ALA A 10 -9.63 13.33 -39.45
CA ALA A 10 -10.51 13.29 -38.29
C ALA A 10 -9.65 13.32 -37.02
N GLY A 11 -9.63 14.47 -36.36
CA GLY A 11 -8.96 14.69 -35.08
C GLY A 11 -9.57 13.79 -34.01
N THR A 12 -8.79 12.83 -33.51
CA THR A 12 -9.14 12.01 -32.36
C THR A 12 -8.89 12.85 -31.11
N VAL A 13 -9.94 13.45 -30.57
CA VAL A 13 -9.96 14.08 -29.25
C VAL A 13 -9.80 12.97 -28.20
N GLY A 14 -8.60 12.83 -27.65
CA GLY A 14 -8.36 11.96 -26.51
C GLY A 14 -8.94 12.60 -25.24
N LEU A 15 -10.07 12.07 -24.75
CA LEU A 15 -10.61 12.44 -23.45
C LEU A 15 -9.63 12.04 -22.35
N GLY A 16 -9.08 13.02 -21.63
CA GLY A 16 -8.31 12.79 -20.41
C GLY A 16 -9.23 12.34 -19.28
N ALA A 17 -9.12 11.08 -18.86
CA ALA A 17 -9.77 10.58 -17.67
C ALA A 17 -8.97 11.00 -16.42
N SER A 18 -9.24 12.19 -15.88
CA SER A 18 -8.87 12.53 -14.50
C SER A 18 -9.80 11.76 -13.56
N GLY A 19 -9.38 10.54 -13.20
CA GLY A 19 -10.18 9.51 -12.56
C GLY A 19 -10.42 9.73 -11.08
N CYS A 20 -11.69 9.84 -10.69
CA CYS A 20 -12.12 9.57 -9.31
C CYS A 20 -12.19 8.06 -9.11
N ALA A 21 -11.19 7.46 -8.45
CA ALA A 21 -11.27 6.06 -8.05
C ALA A 21 -12.38 5.87 -7.00
N THR A 22 -13.27 4.90 -7.24
CA THR A 22 -14.34 4.52 -6.33
C THR A 22 -13.78 3.96 -5.02
N VAL A 23 -14.61 3.89 -3.97
CA VAL A 23 -14.23 3.26 -2.69
C VAL A 23 -13.83 1.80 -2.91
N GLY A 24 -14.55 1.06 -3.76
CA GLY A 24 -14.27 -0.34 -4.06
C GLY A 24 -12.91 -0.52 -4.74
N GLU A 25 -12.61 0.26 -5.78
CA GLU A 25 -11.30 0.20 -6.45
C GLU A 25 -10.15 0.54 -5.50
N ARG A 26 -10.35 1.52 -4.61
CA ARG A 26 -9.37 1.88 -3.59
C ARG A 26 -9.17 0.76 -2.57
N ALA A 27 -10.24 0.07 -2.16
CA ALA A 27 -10.15 -1.08 -1.25
C ALA A 27 -9.36 -2.22 -1.90
N VAL A 28 -9.65 -2.57 -3.16
CA VAL A 28 -8.91 -3.58 -3.91
C VAL A 28 -7.43 -3.21 -4.03
N ALA A 29 -7.11 -1.94 -4.31
CA ALA A 29 -5.73 -1.48 -4.40
C ALA A 29 -5.01 -1.51 -3.05
N ALA A 30 -5.68 -1.15 -1.96
CA ALA A 30 -5.12 -1.22 -0.60
C ALA A 30 -4.85 -2.66 -0.18
N GLU A 31 -5.78 -3.57 -0.46
CA GLU A 31 -5.61 -5.01 -0.22
C GLU A 31 -4.44 -5.58 -1.01
N ALA A 32 -4.32 -5.23 -2.29
CA ALA A 32 -3.22 -5.67 -3.14
C ALA A 32 -1.86 -5.21 -2.61
N ALA A 33 -1.75 -3.96 -2.14
CA ALA A 33 -0.54 -3.42 -1.53
C ALA A 33 -0.19 -4.16 -0.24
N ALA A 34 -1.16 -4.34 0.67
CA ALA A 34 -0.95 -5.08 1.92
C ALA A 34 -0.49 -6.52 1.65
N ARG A 35 -1.18 -7.26 0.77
CA ARG A 35 -0.75 -8.62 0.38
C ARG A 35 0.65 -8.65 -0.23
N SER A 36 1.06 -7.61 -0.95
CA SER A 36 2.39 -7.55 -1.54
C SER A 36 3.49 -7.30 -0.51
N PHE A 37 3.19 -6.49 0.51
CA PHE A 37 4.04 -6.32 1.68
C PHE A 37 4.18 -7.64 2.46
N GLU A 38 3.08 -8.32 2.77
CA GLU A 38 3.08 -9.62 3.45
C GLU A 38 3.92 -10.67 2.71
N ARG A 39 3.75 -10.77 1.37
CA ARG A 39 4.59 -11.67 0.55
C ARG A 39 6.07 -11.32 0.61
N ALA A 40 6.42 -10.03 0.70
CA ALA A 40 7.81 -9.62 0.82
C ALA A 40 8.40 -9.98 2.19
N LEU A 41 7.61 -9.89 3.27
CA LEU A 41 7.99 -10.38 4.60
C LEU A 41 8.23 -11.89 4.59
N THR A 42 7.29 -12.69 4.08
CA THR A 42 7.45 -14.15 4.00
C THR A 42 8.65 -14.55 3.14
N ALA A 43 8.94 -13.79 2.08
CA ALA A 43 10.11 -14.02 1.23
C ALA A 43 11.43 -13.49 1.80
N SER A 44 11.40 -12.81 2.97
CA SER A 44 12.56 -12.10 3.55
C SER A 44 13.22 -11.11 2.57
N ASP A 45 12.42 -10.50 1.69
CA ASP A 45 12.89 -9.50 0.70
C ASP A 45 12.85 -8.12 1.34
N SER A 46 13.86 -7.83 2.16
CA SER A 46 13.94 -6.58 2.92
C SER A 46 13.85 -5.34 2.03
N VAL A 47 14.42 -5.37 0.82
CA VAL A 47 14.33 -4.25 -0.13
C VAL A 47 12.87 -3.95 -0.47
N ARG A 48 12.08 -4.96 -0.83
CA ARG A 48 10.66 -4.76 -1.13
C ARG A 48 9.83 -4.36 0.08
N VAL A 49 10.16 -4.87 1.26
CA VAL A 49 9.49 -4.47 2.51
C VAL A 49 9.74 -2.98 2.76
N CYS A 50 11.00 -2.54 2.73
CA CYS A 50 11.39 -1.14 2.92
C CYS A 50 10.78 -0.21 1.88
N ASP A 51 10.72 -0.65 0.62
CA ASP A 51 10.12 0.12 -0.48
C ASP A 51 8.60 0.20 -0.40
N ALA A 52 7.94 -0.68 0.35
CA ALA A 52 6.50 -0.62 0.57
C ALA A 52 6.09 0.33 1.72
N LEU A 53 7.05 0.73 2.56
CA LEU A 53 6.78 1.61 3.70
C LEU A 53 6.43 3.03 3.26
N ALA A 54 5.62 3.68 4.09
CA ALA A 54 5.43 5.12 4.03
C ALA A 54 6.74 5.82 4.44
N PRO A 55 7.05 7.01 3.90
CA PRO A 55 8.30 7.72 4.20
C PRO A 55 8.55 7.88 5.71
N ALA A 56 7.56 8.38 6.47
CA ALA A 56 7.69 8.55 7.92
C ALA A 56 7.94 7.23 8.67
N THR A 57 7.25 6.15 8.29
CA THR A 57 7.46 4.80 8.87
C THR A 57 8.85 4.26 8.56
N ARG A 58 9.36 4.51 7.35
CA ARG A 58 10.72 4.13 6.98
C ARG A 58 11.74 4.94 7.77
N GLU A 59 11.56 6.24 7.90
CA GLU A 59 12.44 7.13 8.66
C GLU A 59 12.50 6.73 10.15
N GLU A 60 11.37 6.40 10.78
CA GLU A 60 11.33 5.93 12.17
C GLU A 60 12.02 4.57 12.33
N LEU A 61 11.78 3.64 11.40
CA LEU A 61 12.44 2.34 11.39
C LEU A 61 13.96 2.47 11.20
N GLU A 62 14.39 3.42 10.36
CA GLU A 62 15.79 3.66 10.03
C GLU A 62 16.54 4.53 11.06
N ALA A 63 15.89 4.92 12.17
CA ALA A 63 16.47 5.86 13.14
C ALA A 63 17.78 5.38 13.75
N ASP A 64 17.89 4.07 14.04
CA ASP A 64 19.05 3.47 14.70
C ASP A 64 19.89 2.58 13.78
N ALA A 65 19.31 2.04 12.71
CA ALA A 65 19.96 1.12 11.79
C ALA A 65 19.35 1.19 10.38
N PRO A 66 20.06 0.79 9.31
CA PRO A 66 19.46 0.69 7.98
C PRO A 66 18.25 -0.24 7.96
N CYS A 67 17.30 -0.01 7.05
CA CYS A 67 15.98 -0.67 7.13
C CYS A 67 16.04 -2.20 7.17
N GLY A 68 16.91 -2.87 6.42
CA GLY A 68 17.04 -4.34 6.48
C GLY A 68 17.38 -4.84 7.90
N PRO A 69 18.54 -4.47 8.47
CA PRO A 69 18.88 -4.80 9.85
C PRO A 69 17.83 -4.37 10.90
N ALA A 70 17.18 -3.22 10.70
CA ALA A 70 16.12 -2.76 11.59
C ALA A 70 14.87 -3.64 11.51
N LEU A 71 14.47 -4.08 10.31
CA LEU A 71 13.37 -5.04 10.10
C LEU A 71 13.66 -6.37 10.79
N ASP A 72 14.89 -6.87 10.70
CA ASP A 72 15.28 -8.15 11.32
C ASP A 72 15.17 -8.13 12.86
N ALA A 73 15.21 -6.95 13.47
CA ALA A 73 15.02 -6.77 14.91
C ALA A 73 13.53 -6.77 15.33
N LEU A 74 12.61 -6.57 14.39
CA LEU A 74 11.17 -6.59 14.65
C LEU A 74 10.63 -8.02 14.70
N ARG A 75 9.60 -8.24 15.52
CA ARG A 75 8.90 -9.53 15.57
C ARG A 75 7.64 -9.48 14.72
N LEU A 76 7.81 -9.24 13.43
CA LEU A 76 6.69 -9.28 12.49
C LEU A 76 6.21 -10.74 12.32
N PRO A 77 4.89 -10.98 12.29
CA PRO A 77 4.35 -12.31 12.03
C PRO A 77 4.77 -12.78 10.63
N SER A 78 5.19 -14.05 10.52
CA SER A 78 5.62 -14.63 9.25
C SER A 78 4.45 -15.08 8.36
N GLU A 79 3.28 -15.30 8.97
CA GLU A 79 2.07 -15.79 8.33
C GLU A 79 0.86 -15.03 8.91
N THR A 80 0.16 -14.28 8.07
CA THR A 80 -0.97 -13.44 8.49
C THR A 80 -2.33 -14.07 8.17
N GLY A 81 -2.37 -15.07 7.28
CA GLY A 81 -3.59 -15.78 6.88
C GLY A 81 -4.39 -15.06 5.77
N PRO A 82 -5.64 -15.45 5.52
CA PRO A 82 -6.50 -14.77 4.55
C PRO A 82 -6.89 -13.36 4.99
N VAL A 83 -7.23 -12.51 4.03
CA VAL A 83 -7.84 -11.19 4.31
C VAL A 83 -9.28 -11.40 4.76
N GLU A 84 -9.62 -10.88 5.93
CA GLU A 84 -10.97 -10.92 6.49
C GLU A 84 -11.78 -9.64 6.21
N ARG A 85 -11.09 -8.49 6.19
CA ARG A 85 -11.74 -7.18 6.02
C ARG A 85 -10.80 -6.14 5.41
N VAL A 86 -11.37 -5.27 4.59
CA VAL A 86 -10.69 -4.08 4.09
C VAL A 86 -11.56 -2.87 4.36
N ASP A 87 -11.04 -1.93 5.15
CA ASP A 87 -11.71 -0.67 5.46
C ASP A 87 -10.93 0.49 4.83
N VAL A 88 -11.61 1.40 4.11
CA VAL A 88 -10.99 2.58 3.51
C VAL A 88 -11.68 3.85 3.99
N TYR A 89 -10.89 4.79 4.52
CA TYR A 89 -11.33 6.06 5.07
C TYR A 89 -10.51 7.20 4.47
N GLY A 90 -11.06 7.86 3.45
CA GLY A 90 -10.35 8.93 2.73
C GLY A 90 -9.07 8.41 2.10
N SER A 91 -7.93 8.94 2.54
CA SER A 91 -6.59 8.52 2.12
C SER A 91 -6.00 7.40 2.95
N GLN A 92 -6.70 6.87 3.95
CA GLN A 92 -6.22 5.79 4.82
C GLN A 92 -6.95 4.49 4.52
N ALA A 93 -6.28 3.37 4.77
CA ALA A 93 -6.88 2.05 4.71
C ALA A 93 -6.38 1.16 5.84
N ARG A 94 -7.21 0.20 6.23
CA ARG A 94 -6.86 -0.90 7.13
C ARG A 94 -7.24 -2.21 6.46
N VAL A 95 -6.27 -3.12 6.38
CA VAL A 95 -6.48 -4.49 5.90
C VAL A 95 -6.31 -5.41 7.11
N VAL A 96 -7.37 -6.13 7.45
CA VAL A 96 -7.39 -7.11 8.55
C VAL A 96 -7.21 -8.48 7.93
N PHE A 97 -6.13 -9.15 8.33
CA PHE A 97 -5.89 -10.55 8.10
C PHE A 97 -6.30 -11.36 9.33
N GLU A 98 -6.38 -12.69 9.21
CA GLU A 98 -6.77 -13.59 10.30
C GLU A 98 -5.88 -13.43 11.56
N HIS A 99 -4.59 -13.14 11.38
CA HIS A 99 -3.62 -13.06 12.49
C HIS A 99 -2.94 -11.69 12.63
N ASP A 100 -3.23 -10.74 11.74
CA ASP A 100 -2.58 -9.43 11.73
C ASP A 100 -3.48 -8.33 11.15
N SER A 101 -3.11 -7.07 11.35
CA SER A 101 -3.67 -5.94 10.64
C SER A 101 -2.58 -5.04 10.08
N VAL A 102 -2.75 -4.61 8.84
CA VAL A 102 -1.86 -3.68 8.15
C VAL A 102 -2.61 -2.36 7.93
N PHE A 103 -1.99 -1.25 8.30
CA PHE A 103 -2.49 0.09 8.07
C PHE A 103 -1.73 0.74 6.92
N LEU A 104 -2.46 1.42 6.04
CA LEU A 104 -1.90 2.05 4.85
C LEU A 104 -2.38 3.49 4.71
N ALA A 105 -1.54 4.30 4.06
CA ALA A 105 -1.89 5.62 3.56
C ALA A 105 -1.69 5.67 2.04
N SER A 106 -2.53 6.46 1.37
CA SER A 106 -2.48 6.67 -0.07
C SER A 106 -1.50 7.79 -0.39
N PHE A 107 -0.52 7.48 -1.22
CA PHE A 107 0.46 8.41 -1.77
C PHE A 107 0.25 8.54 -3.29
N PRO A 108 0.84 9.57 -3.94
CA PRO A 108 0.76 9.72 -5.40
C PRO A 108 1.23 8.49 -6.20
N ASN A 109 2.12 7.69 -5.62
CA ASN A 109 2.67 6.47 -6.22
C ASN A 109 2.02 5.17 -5.69
N GLY A 110 0.87 5.27 -5.02
CA GLY A 110 0.10 4.12 -4.52
C GLY A 110 0.00 4.06 -3.00
N TRP A 111 -0.56 2.97 -2.51
CA TRP A 111 -0.70 2.72 -1.07
C TRP A 111 0.64 2.33 -0.46
N ARG A 112 0.96 2.90 0.71
CA ARG A 112 2.17 2.63 1.49
C ARG A 112 1.80 2.20 2.90
N VAL A 113 2.57 1.26 3.44
CA VAL A 113 2.36 0.73 4.81
C VAL A 113 2.81 1.76 5.84
N THR A 114 1.89 2.16 6.72
CA THR A 114 2.18 3.05 7.85
C THR A 114 2.35 2.29 9.16
N ALA A 115 1.75 1.11 9.28
CA ALA A 115 1.95 0.19 10.41
C ALA A 115 1.61 -1.26 10.03
N ALA A 116 2.30 -2.22 10.66
CA ALA A 116 2.11 -3.67 10.44
C ALA A 116 2.46 -4.47 11.70
N GLY A 117 2.11 -5.76 11.74
CA GLY A 117 2.20 -6.55 12.97
C GLY A 117 1.29 -5.99 14.06
N CYS A 118 0.12 -5.47 13.67
CA CYS A 118 -0.83 -4.80 14.54
C CYS A 118 -1.89 -5.75 15.11
N THR A 119 -1.91 -5.89 16.43
CA THR A 119 -2.95 -6.64 17.15
C THR A 119 -4.00 -5.71 17.77
N PRO A 120 -5.31 -6.04 17.65
CA PRO A 120 -6.38 -5.23 18.22
C PRO A 120 -6.37 -5.27 19.75
N ARG A 121 -6.78 -4.15 20.38
CA ARG A 121 -6.91 -4.03 21.83
C ARG A 121 -8.26 -3.42 22.18
N SER A 122 -9.00 -4.05 23.08
CA SER A 122 -10.32 -3.54 23.49
C SER A 122 -10.22 -2.12 24.06
N GLY A 123 -10.95 -1.18 23.47
CA GLY A 123 -11.01 0.22 23.89
C GLY A 123 -9.69 1.00 23.78
N ARG A 124 -8.70 0.48 23.05
CA ARG A 124 -7.35 1.07 22.93
C ARG A 124 -6.88 1.06 21.48
N PRO A 125 -5.93 1.92 21.09
CA PRO A 125 -5.25 1.80 19.81
C PRO A 125 -4.61 0.41 19.65
N TYR A 126 -4.46 -0.03 18.41
CA TYR A 126 -3.73 -1.25 18.08
C TYR A 126 -2.31 -1.20 18.65
N ARG A 127 -1.78 -2.38 19.00
CA ARG A 127 -0.36 -2.53 19.28
C ARG A 127 0.30 -3.05 18.02
N CYS A 128 1.17 -2.26 17.43
CA CYS A 128 1.92 -2.60 16.23
C CYS A 128 3.40 -2.81 16.56
N GLU A 129 4.01 -3.78 15.90
CA GLU A 129 5.47 -4.00 15.95
C GLU A 129 6.20 -3.01 15.04
N LEU A 130 5.63 -2.67 13.88
CA LEU A 130 6.10 -1.63 12.98
C LEU A 130 5.09 -0.48 12.92
N LYS A 131 5.54 0.76 13.09
CA LYS A 131 4.71 1.97 12.94
C LYS A 131 5.55 3.18 12.58
N GLY A 132 4.91 4.17 11.95
CA GLY A 132 5.39 5.55 11.89
C GLY A 132 4.51 6.45 12.74
N ASP A 133 5.11 7.41 13.44
CA ASP A 133 4.44 8.46 14.22
C ASP A 133 4.04 9.70 13.38
#